data_AF-X1N2X7-F1
#
_entry.id   AF-X1N2X7-F1
#
_cell.length_a   1.000
_cell.length_b   1.000
_cell.length_c   1.000
_cell.angle_alpha   90.00
_cell.angle_beta   90.00
_cell.angle_gamma   90.00
#
_symmetry.space_group_name_H-M   'P 1'
#
loop_
_entity.id
_entity.type
_entity.pdbx_description
1 polymer ?
#
loop_
_entity_poly.entity_id
_entity_poly.type
_entity_poly.pdbx_seq_one_letter_code
_entity_poly.pdbx_strand_id
1 'polypeptide(L)' 'MKIINKRIRLNTKRAGDLVNITDKIAQLLQSSKLENGNVTVFNIGSTAAITTFEFEPGLIEDVQEMYEKIVPSNR' A
#
# COMPACT_ATOMS: atom_id res chain seq x y z
N MET A 1 -0.69 -20.46 18.38
CA MET A 1 -0.57 -19.56 17.20
C MET A 1 -1.21 -18.22 17.56
N LYS A 2 -0.43 -17.14 17.62
CA LYS A 2 -0.94 -15.80 17.96
C LYS A 2 -1.37 -15.11 16.67
N ILE A 3 -2.62 -14.61 16.62
CA ILE A 3 -3.14 -13.83 15.48
C ILE A 3 -3.40 -12.42 15.98
N ILE A 4 -2.88 -11.41 15.27
CA ILE A 4 -3.03 -10.00 15.62
C ILE A 4 -3.63 -9.29 14.41
N ASN A 5 -4.79 -8.65 14.62
CA ASN A 5 -5.45 -7.86 13.58
C ASN A 5 -5.31 -6.37 13.91
N LYS A 6 -4.94 -5.58 12.90
CA LYS A 6 -4.83 -4.11 12.98
C LYS A 6 -5.48 -3.49 11.75
N ARG A 7 -6.02 -2.29 11.91
CA ARG A 7 -6.58 -1.50 10.81
C ARG A 7 -5.85 -0.17 10.72
N ILE A 8 -5.43 0.18 9.51
CA ILE A 8 -4.93 1.50 9.19
C ILE A 8 -5.97 2.23 8.34
N ARG A 9 -6.14 3.53 8.58
CA ARG A 9 -6.86 4.43 7.67
C ARG A 9 -5.84 5.32 6.96
N LEU A 10 -6.07 5.57 5.69
CA LEU A 10 -5.25 6.40 4.81
C LEU A 10 -6.19 7.32 4.04
N ASN A 11 -5.75 8.55 3.81
CA ASN A 11 -6.45 9.49 2.95
C ASN A 11 -5.61 9.63 1.68
N THR A 12 -6.25 9.47 0.52
CA THR A 12 -5.62 9.71 -0.78
C THR A 12 -5.98 11.10 -1.29
N LYS A 13 -5.11 11.67 -2.12
CA LYS A 13 -5.30 13.00 -2.70
C LYS A 13 -6.11 12.96 -4.00
N ARG A 14 -5.94 11.91 -4.79
CA ARG A 14 -6.52 11.75 -6.13
C ARG A 14 -6.59 10.28 -6.54
N ALA A 15 -7.24 10.00 -7.68
CA ALA A 15 -7.13 8.70 -8.35
C ALA A 15 -5.68 8.44 -8.79
N GLY A 16 -5.22 7.19 -8.67
CA GLY A 16 -3.83 6.81 -8.96
C GLY A 16 -2.80 7.29 -7.93
N ASP A 17 -3.22 7.78 -6.76
CA ASP A 17 -2.32 8.18 -5.68
C ASP A 17 -1.53 6.98 -5.11
N LEU A 18 -0.21 7.10 -5.06
CA LEU A 18 0.70 6.06 -4.57
C LEU A 18 1.14 6.41 -3.15
N VAL A 19 0.62 5.69 -2.17
CA VAL A 19 0.90 5.93 -0.74
C VAL A 19 1.86 4.87 -0.21
N ASN A 20 3.06 5.28 0.19
CA ASN A 20 3.99 4.40 0.87
C ASN A 20 3.49 4.11 2.31
N ILE A 21 3.27 2.82 2.60
CA ILE A 21 2.79 2.35 3.92
C ILE A 21 3.83 1.55 4.70
N THR A 22 5.06 1.42 4.17
CA THR A 22 6.11 0.54 4.72
C THR A 22 6.40 0.83 6.18
N ASP A 23 6.67 2.08 6.54
CA ASP A 23 6.97 2.47 7.92
C ASP A 23 5.80 2.22 8.87
N LYS A 24 4.57 2.45 8.39
CA LYS A 24 3.36 2.22 9.17
C LYS A 24 3.17 0.73 9.46
N ILE A 25 3.45 -0.14 8.49
CA ILE A 25 3.43 -1.60 8.69
C ILE A 25 4.56 -2.01 9.64
N ALA A 26 5.78 -1.50 9.46
CA ALA A 26 6.93 -1.80 10.32
C ALA A 26 6.66 -1.47 11.80
N GLN A 27 6.05 -0.30 12.08
CA GLN A 27 5.64 0.09 13.44
C GLN A 27 4.61 -0.88 14.04
N LEU A 28 3.63 -1.32 13.24
CA LEU A 28 2.64 -2.31 13.70
C LEU A 28 3.29 -3.66 14.01
N LEU A 29 4.23 -4.10 13.18
CA LEU A 29 4.98 -5.35 13.40
C LEU A 29 5.85 -5.25 14.66
N GLN A 30 6.56 -4.14 14.86
CA GLN A 30 7.36 -3.93 16.07
C GLN A 30 6.48 -3.99 17.35
N SER A 31 5.27 -3.43 17.30
CA SER A 31 4.32 -3.49 18.42
C SER A 31 3.79 -4.89 18.71
N SER A 32 3.89 -5.83 17.76
CA SER A 32 3.33 -7.18 17.87
C SER A 32 4.13 -8.09 18.81
N LYS A 33 5.43 -7.78 19.00
CA LYS A 33 6.45 -8.61 19.67
C LYS A 33 6.55 -10.04 19.11
N LEU A 34 6.13 -10.25 17.86
CA LEU A 34 6.32 -11.51 17.15
C LEU A 34 7.70 -11.50 16.48
N GLU A 35 8.46 -12.57 16.64
CA GLU A 35 9.77 -12.73 16.01
C GLU A 35 9.66 -13.41 14.64
N ASN A 36 8.74 -14.36 14.49
CA ASN A 36 8.58 -15.16 13.27
C ASN A 36 7.10 -15.34 12.94
N GLY A 37 6.74 -15.22 11.67
CA GLY A 37 5.37 -15.40 11.19
C GLY A 37 5.13 -14.83 9.79
N ASN A 38 3.86 -14.76 9.41
CA ASN A 38 3.42 -14.18 8.14
C ASN A 38 2.61 -12.90 8.39
N VAL A 39 2.68 -11.98 7.44
CA VAL A 39 1.93 -10.71 7.45
C VAL A 39 1.06 -10.66 6.22
N THR A 40 -0.25 -10.47 6.42
CA THR A 40 -1.18 -10.21 5.32
C THR A 40 -1.61 -8.76 5.36
N VAL A 41 -1.32 -8.02 4.28
CA VAL A 41 -1.82 -6.66 4.07
C VAL A 41 -2.97 -6.73 3.08
N PHE A 42 -4.14 -6.24 3.49
CA PHE A 42 -5.37 -6.39 2.73
C PHE A 42 -6.11 -5.05 2.60
N ASN A 43 -6.47 -4.68 1.37
CA ASN A 43 -7.39 -3.58 1.11
C ASN A 43 -8.84 -4.09 1.13
N ILE A 44 -9.71 -3.43 1.89
CA ILE A 44 -11.13 -3.82 2.03
C ILE A 44 -12.00 -3.39 0.84
N GLY A 45 -11.54 -2.46 0.01
CA GLY A 45 -12.29 -1.91 -1.13
C GLY A 45 -11.88 -2.48 -2.48
N SER A 46 -12.68 -2.23 -3.52
CA SER A 46 -12.41 -2.67 -4.90
C SER A 46 -11.63 -1.67 -5.75
N THR A 47 -11.49 -0.42 -5.29
CA THR A 47 -10.92 0.69 -6.08
C THR A 47 -9.49 1.06 -5.70
N ALA A 48 -8.84 0.24 -4.88
CA ALA A 48 -7.42 0.39 -4.54
C ALA A 48 -6.75 -0.99 -4.49
N ALA A 49 -5.43 -1.00 -4.61
CA ALA A 49 -4.62 -2.23 -4.58
C ALA A 49 -3.46 -2.09 -3.60
N ILE A 50 -2.92 -3.22 -3.16
CA ILE A 50 -1.66 -3.30 -2.43
C ILE A 50 -0.62 -3.83 -3.41
N THR A 51 0.52 -3.16 -3.49
CA THR A 51 1.66 -3.57 -4.30
C THR A 51 2.96 -3.24 -3.57
N THR A 52 4.07 -3.73 -4.09
CA THR A 52 5.42 -3.50 -3.57
C THR A 52 6.36 -3.18 -4.71
N PHE A 53 7.09 -2.09 -4.61
CA PHE A 53 8.12 -1.65 -5.55
C PHE A 53 9.04 -0.64 -4.85
N GLU A 54 10.13 -0.24 -5.49
CA GLU A 54 11.03 0.78 -4.95
C GLU A 54 10.35 2.16 -4.95
N PHE A 55 10.19 2.76 -3.77
CA PHE A 55 9.44 4.02 -3.63
C PHE A 55 10.35 5.23 -3.86
N GLU A 56 10.80 5.39 -5.11
CA GLU A 56 11.65 6.48 -5.56
C GLU A 56 10.94 7.35 -6.62
N PRO A 57 11.31 8.63 -6.77
CA PRO A 57 10.59 9.58 -7.63
C PRO A 57 10.36 9.11 -9.08
N GLY A 58 11.35 8.54 -9.75
CA GLY A 58 11.26 8.08 -11.14
C GLY A 58 10.25 6.95 -11.33
N LEU A 59 10.36 5.89 -10.52
CA LEU A 59 9.44 4.75 -10.59
C LEU A 59 8.02 5.13 -10.16
N ILE A 60 7.86 6.12 -9.26
CA ILE A 60 6.55 6.71 -8.94
C ILE A 60 5.93 7.34 -10.19
N GLU A 61 6.71 8.10 -10.97
CA GLU A 61 6.26 8.69 -12.24
C GLU A 61 5.92 7.60 -13.27
N ASP A 62 6.80 6.61 -13.46
CA ASP A 62 6.59 5.49 -14.38
C ASP A 62 5.30 4.71 -14.09
N VAL A 63 5.03 4.42 -12.81
CA VAL A 63 3.81 3.71 -12.39
C VAL A 63 2.57 4.57 -12.60
N GLN A 64 2.65 5.89 -12.38
CA GLN A 64 1.54 6.80 -12.66
C GLN A 64 1.25 6.89 -14.15
N GLU A 65 2.27 6.94 -15.00
CA GLU A 65 2.10 6.90 -16.45
C GLU A 65 1.48 5.58 -16.91
N MET A 66 1.95 4.45 -16.37
CA MET A 66 1.39 3.14 -16.68
C MET A 66 -0.08 3.07 -16.27
N TYR A 67 -0.43 3.56 -15.08
CA TYR A 67 -1.80 3.64 -14.60
C TYR A 67 -2.69 4.41 -15.58
N GLU A 68 -2.27 5.60 -16.02
CA GLU A 68 -3.02 6.44 -16.95
C GLU A 68 -3.15 5.81 -18.35
N LYS A 69 -2.14 5.06 -18.81
CA LYS A 69 -2.19 4.30 -20.07
C LYS A 69 -3.22 3.16 -20.03
N ILE A 70 -3.37 2.50 -18.88
CA ILE A 70 -4.29 1.35 -18.71
C ILE A 70 -5.71 1.83 -18.37
N VAL A 71 -5.83 2.85 -17.53
CA VAL A 71 -7.09 3.42 -17.05
C VAL A 71 -7.05 4.95 -17.23
N PRO A 72 -7.33 5.45 -18.45
CA PRO A 72 -7.30 6.88 -18.72
C PRO A 72 -8.33 7.64 -17.88
N SER A 73 -7.90 8.74 -17.28
CA SER A 73 -8.74 9.64 -16.47
C SER A 73 -9.69 10.49 -17.30
N ASN A 74 -9.39 10.66 -18.60
CA ASN A 74 -10.15 11.48 -19.54
C ASN A 74 -11.18 10.70 -20.38
N ARG A 75 -11.57 9.51 -19.91
CA ARG A 75 -12.59 8.69 -20.59
C ARG A 75 -14.01 9.14 -20.31
#